data_AF-A0A191HV44-F1
#
_entry.id   AF-A0A191HV44-F1
#
_cell.length_a   1.000
_cell.length_b   1.000
_cell.length_c   1.000
_cell.angle_alpha   90.00
_cell.angle_beta   90.00
_cell.angle_gamma   90.00
#
_symmetry.space_group_name_H-M   'P 1'
#
loop_
_entity.id
_entity.type
_entity.pdbx_description
1 polymer ?
#
loop_
_entity_poly.entity_id
_entity_poly.type
_entity_poly.pdbx_seq_one_letter_code
_entity_poly.pdbx_strand_id
1 'polypeptide(L)'
;MKAREYGLYLLNKRAYTRKELENKLFKKGFQCEEVTEVLNEFMELKWINDYVYAETYILNQIEYGFKSKMQIQYKLMEKGIDKDHIMALMEQYYTREKEEKNIKYLIEKYSRTGSLPREKLIARLGRKGFSISFVVSVLDEE
;
A
#
# COMPACT_ATOMS: atom_id res chain seq x y z
N MET A 1 25.87 18.13 -5.26
CA MET A 1 24.52 17.72 -5.74
C MET A 1 23.50 18.49 -4.93
N LYS A 2 22.64 19.26 -5.58
CA LYS A 2 21.58 20.07 -4.94
C LYS A 2 20.36 19.20 -4.58
N ALA A 3 19.46 19.68 -3.70
CA ALA A 3 18.27 18.91 -3.31
C ALA A 3 17.41 18.53 -4.53
N ARG A 4 17.21 19.47 -5.44
CA ARG A 4 16.45 19.26 -6.68
C ARG A 4 17.02 18.15 -7.56
N GLU A 5 18.34 18.15 -7.78
CA GLU A 5 19.04 17.12 -8.56
C GLU A 5 18.90 15.74 -7.92
N TYR A 6 19.02 15.68 -6.59
CA TYR A 6 18.84 14.43 -5.85
C TYR A 6 17.39 13.94 -5.90
N GLY A 7 16.42 14.85 -5.79
CA GLY A 7 15.00 14.54 -5.92
C GLY A 7 14.65 13.97 -7.30
N LEU A 8 15.15 14.60 -8.37
CA LEU A 8 15.03 14.09 -9.74
C LEU A 8 15.69 12.71 -9.93
N TYR A 9 16.89 12.54 -9.37
CA TYR A 9 17.58 11.25 -9.37
C TYR A 9 16.74 10.14 -8.71
N LEU A 10 16.02 10.45 -7.64
CA LEU A 10 15.10 9.51 -7.00
C LEU A 10 13.92 9.21 -7.93
N LEU A 11 13.25 10.23 -8.46
CA LEU A 11 12.07 10.09 -9.33
C LEU A 11 12.35 9.27 -10.59
N ASN A 12 13.55 9.38 -11.16
CA ASN A 12 13.96 8.56 -12.30
C ASN A 12 13.99 7.05 -12.01
N LYS A 13 14.06 6.63 -10.74
CA LYS A 13 14.07 5.20 -10.37
C LYS A 13 12.67 4.62 -10.22
N ARG A 14 11.73 5.42 -9.69
CA ARG A 14 10.33 5.06 -9.46
C ARG A 14 9.54 6.28 -8.99
N ALA A 15 8.22 6.16 -9.02
CA ALA A 15 7.34 7.10 -8.32
C ALA A 15 7.58 7.09 -6.80
N TYR A 16 7.43 8.27 -6.20
CA TYR A 16 7.51 8.48 -4.75
C TYR A 16 6.33 9.35 -4.30
N THR A 17 5.92 9.15 -3.05
CA THR A 17 5.04 10.10 -2.36
C THR A 17 5.82 11.33 -1.87
N ARG A 18 5.11 12.43 -1.60
CA ARG A 18 5.70 13.65 -1.02
C ARG A 18 6.50 13.33 0.24
N LYS A 19 5.88 12.61 1.20
CA LYS A 19 6.52 12.22 2.46
C LYS A 19 7.74 11.33 2.25
N GLU A 20 7.73 10.42 1.28
CA GLU A 20 8.92 9.60 1.01
C GLU A 20 10.09 10.43 0.48
N LEU A 21 9.84 11.35 -0.45
CA LEU A 21 10.88 12.24 -0.98
C LEU A 21 11.42 13.15 0.10
N GLU A 22 10.54 13.77 0.88
CA GLU A 22 10.88 14.60 2.03
C GLU A 22 11.85 13.89 2.97
N ASN A 23 11.48 12.70 3.44
CA ASN A 23 12.32 11.88 4.32
C ASN A 23 13.68 11.55 3.69
N LYS A 24 13.72 11.30 2.37
CA LYS A 24 14.97 11.00 1.67
C LYS A 24 15.86 12.23 1.52
N LEU A 25 15.29 13.39 1.25
CA LEU A 25 16.01 14.65 1.14
C LEU A 25 16.57 15.06 2.51
N PHE A 26 15.77 14.96 3.58
CA PHE A 26 16.26 15.20 4.95
C PHE A 26 17.35 14.22 5.36
N LYS A 27 17.19 12.92 5.07
CA LYS A 27 18.23 11.93 5.34
C LYS A 27 19.54 12.21 4.59
N LYS A 28 19.48 12.93 3.47
CA LYS A 28 20.65 13.36 2.70
C LYS A 28 21.33 14.62 3.27
N GLY A 29 20.66 15.35 4.17
CA GLY A 29 21.19 16.51 4.89
C GLY A 29 20.73 17.87 4.36
N PHE A 30 19.71 17.93 3.48
CA PHE A 30 19.17 19.19 2.97
C PHE A 30 18.32 19.92 4.02
N GLN A 31 18.27 21.25 3.95
CA GLN A 31 17.56 22.11 4.91
C GLN A 31 16.05 22.14 4.64
N CYS A 32 15.25 22.47 5.66
CA CYS A 32 13.78 22.46 5.61
C CYS A 32 13.22 23.30 4.46
N GLU A 33 13.75 24.50 4.28
CA GLU A 33 13.32 25.47 3.27
C GLU A 33 13.58 24.93 1.86
N GLU A 34 14.80 24.42 1.62
CA GLU A 34 15.21 23.84 0.32
C GLU A 34 14.36 22.60 -0.02
N VAL A 35 14.11 21.73 0.96
CA VAL A 35 13.25 20.54 0.77
C VAL A 35 11.82 20.94 0.42
N THR A 36 11.26 21.90 1.15
CA THR A 36 9.89 22.37 0.93
C THR A 36 9.72 23.00 -0.45
N GLU A 37 10.66 23.85 -0.87
CA GLU A 37 10.67 24.46 -2.20
C GLU A 37 10.68 23.41 -3.31
N VAL A 38 11.61 22.45 -3.24
CA VAL A 38 11.74 21.38 -4.24
C VAL A 38 10.49 20.50 -4.30
N LEU A 39 9.90 20.14 -3.15
CA LEU A 39 8.68 19.31 -3.13
C LEU A 39 7.49 20.06 -3.70
N ASN A 40 7.37 21.36 -3.45
CA ASN A 40 6.30 22.18 -4.02
C ASN A 40 6.45 22.31 -5.54
N GLU A 41 7.66 22.60 -6.03
CA GLU A 41 7.96 22.60 -7.47
C GLU A 41 7.56 21.27 -8.12
N PHE A 42 7.94 20.14 -7.51
CA PHE A 42 7.64 18.82 -8.08
C PHE A 42 6.14 18.48 -8.08
N MET A 43 5.36 19.00 -7.11
CA MET A 43 3.89 18.86 -7.13
C MET A 43 3.26 19.75 -8.19
N GLU A 44 3.72 21.00 -8.33
CA GLU A 44 3.22 21.95 -9.35
C GLU A 44 3.46 21.40 -10.76
N LEU A 45 4.64 20.83 -11.00
CA LEU A 45 4.99 20.15 -12.24
C LEU A 45 4.34 18.76 -12.40
N LYS A 46 3.57 18.30 -11.41
CA LYS A 46 2.92 16.98 -11.34
C LYS A 46 3.88 15.80 -11.47
N TRP A 47 5.16 16.00 -11.13
CA TRP A 47 6.15 14.92 -11.08
C TRP A 47 5.95 14.00 -9.88
N ILE A 48 5.35 14.54 -8.81
CA ILE A 48 4.83 13.77 -7.69
C ILE A 48 3.34 14.03 -7.53
N ASN A 49 2.59 12.96 -7.27
CA ASN A 49 1.16 13.03 -7.04
C ASN A 49 0.75 11.87 -6.14
N ASP A 50 0.47 12.18 -4.87
CA ASP A 50 0.13 11.17 -3.87
C ASP A 50 -1.19 10.46 -4.16
N TYR A 51 -2.15 11.15 -4.81
CA TYR A 51 -3.43 10.57 -5.22
C TYR A 51 -3.23 9.51 -6.31
N VAL A 52 -2.48 9.86 -7.37
CA VAL A 52 -2.16 8.91 -8.46
C VAL A 52 -1.30 7.77 -7.95
N TYR A 53 -0.37 8.04 -7.04
CA TYR A 53 0.43 7.01 -6.38
C TYR A 53 -0.45 6.02 -5.61
N ALA A 54 -1.40 6.51 -4.80
CA ALA A 54 -2.29 5.69 -4.00
C ALA A 54 -3.15 4.77 -4.87
N GLU A 55 -3.79 5.33 -5.89
CA GLU A 55 -4.62 4.58 -6.84
C GLU A 55 -3.80 3.49 -7.54
N THR A 56 -2.64 3.85 -8.11
CA THR A 56 -1.74 2.90 -8.78
C THR A 56 -1.29 1.80 -7.83
N TYR A 57 -0.99 2.14 -6.57
CA TYR A 57 -0.60 1.16 -5.57
C TYR A 57 -1.73 0.17 -5.27
N ILE A 58 -2.95 0.67 -5.04
CA ILE A 58 -4.14 -0.15 -4.72
C ILE A 58 -4.44 -1.10 -5.88
N LEU A 59 -4.51 -0.59 -7.11
CA LEU A 59 -4.76 -1.40 -8.30
C LEU A 59 -3.71 -2.51 -8.45
N ASN A 60 -2.43 -2.19 -8.25
CA ASN A 60 -1.37 -3.21 -8.27
C ASN A 60 -1.50 -4.24 -7.15
N GLN A 61 -1.92 -3.85 -5.94
CA GLN A 61 -2.15 -4.81 -4.86
C GLN A 61 -3.40 -5.68 -5.07
N ILE A 62 -4.37 -5.20 -5.83
CA ILE A 62 -5.55 -5.97 -6.22
C ILE A 62 -5.18 -6.98 -7.30
N GLU A 63 -4.42 -6.57 -8.31
CA GLU A 63 -4.10 -7.41 -9.46
C GLU A 63 -3.04 -8.46 -9.14
N TYR A 64 -1.98 -8.06 -8.43
CA TYR A 64 -0.80 -8.89 -8.19
C TYR A 64 -0.53 -9.17 -6.71
N GLY A 65 -1.30 -8.55 -5.81
CA GLY A 65 -1.14 -8.70 -4.37
C GLY A 65 -2.16 -9.64 -3.74
N PHE A 66 -1.80 -10.17 -2.57
CA PHE A 66 -2.68 -10.99 -1.71
C PHE A 66 -2.77 -10.35 -0.32
N LYS A 67 -3.05 -9.04 -0.30
CA LYS A 67 -3.08 -8.22 0.91
C LYS A 67 -4.51 -7.86 1.27
N SER A 68 -4.80 -7.77 2.57
CA SER A 68 -6.09 -7.30 3.07
C SER A 68 -6.26 -5.79 2.88
N LYS A 69 -7.50 -5.31 3.03
CA LYS A 69 -7.80 -3.88 3.06
C LYS A 69 -6.95 -3.14 4.10
N MET A 70 -6.87 -3.70 5.31
CA MET A 70 -6.09 -3.10 6.40
C MET A 70 -4.62 -2.97 6.03
N GLN A 71 -4.00 -4.02 5.47
CA GLN A 71 -2.58 -3.96 5.08
C GLN A 71 -2.28 -2.88 4.05
N ILE A 72 -3.16 -2.73 3.05
CA ILE A 72 -3.03 -1.71 2.02
C ILE A 72 -3.18 -0.31 2.65
N GLN A 73 -4.21 -0.12 3.47
CA GLN A 73 -4.47 1.14 4.17
C GLN A 73 -3.30 1.58 5.04
N TYR A 74 -2.84 0.71 5.95
CA TYR A 74 -1.70 1.01 6.81
C TYR A 74 -0.46 1.37 5.98
N LYS A 75 -0.22 0.66 4.87
CA LYS A 75 0.96 0.93 4.06
C LYS A 75 0.91 2.30 3.40
N LEU A 76 -0.25 2.74 2.92
CA LEU A 76 -0.41 4.05 2.31
C LEU A 76 -0.39 5.18 3.34
N MET A 77 -0.96 4.95 4.54
CA MET A 77 -0.85 5.89 5.65
C MET A 77 0.61 6.08 6.12
N GLU A 78 1.41 5.00 6.18
CA GLU A 78 2.85 5.12 6.43
C GLU A 78 3.55 6.03 5.40
N LYS A 79 3.11 5.94 4.14
CA LYS A 79 3.58 6.77 3.01
C LYS A 79 3.06 8.21 3.05
N GLY A 80 2.27 8.58 4.06
CA GLY A 80 1.80 9.95 4.25
C GLY A 80 0.56 10.30 3.43
N ILE A 81 -0.12 9.32 2.86
CA ILE A 81 -1.32 9.54 2.08
C ILE A 81 -2.50 9.68 3.04
N ASP A 82 -3.37 10.65 2.75
CA ASP A 82 -4.56 10.94 3.52
C ASP A 82 -5.50 9.72 3.64
N LYS A 83 -6.03 9.53 4.84
CA LYS A 83 -6.85 8.35 5.17
C LYS A 83 -8.18 8.36 4.42
N ASP A 84 -8.83 9.51 4.29
CA ASP A 84 -10.14 9.61 3.65
C ASP A 84 -10.01 9.33 2.16
N HIS A 85 -8.93 9.83 1.54
CA HIS A 85 -8.61 9.48 0.17
C HIS A 85 -8.36 7.98 -0.04
N ILE A 86 -7.58 7.35 0.85
CA ILE A 86 -7.36 5.90 0.80
C ILE A 86 -8.69 5.15 0.93
N MET A 87 -9.56 5.56 1.86
CA MET A 87 -10.84 4.91 2.09
C MET A 87 -11.74 4.97 0.84
N ALA A 88 -11.83 6.13 0.18
CA ALA A 88 -12.58 6.28 -1.06
C ALA A 88 -12.07 5.35 -2.17
N LEU A 89 -10.75 5.27 -2.39
CA LEU A 89 -10.16 4.36 -3.39
C LEU A 89 -10.39 2.89 -3.04
N MET A 90 -10.30 2.52 -1.76
CA MET A 90 -10.54 1.15 -1.30
C MET A 90 -11.99 0.72 -1.47
N GLU A 91 -12.94 1.62 -1.26
CA GLU A 91 -14.36 1.39 -1.53
C GLU A 91 -14.64 1.21 -3.02
N GLN A 92 -14.00 2.03 -3.86
CA GLN A 92 -14.14 1.97 -5.31
C GLN A 92 -13.55 0.70 -5.93
N TYR A 93 -12.33 0.30 -5.51
CA TYR A 93 -11.56 -0.72 -6.23
C TYR A 93 -11.48 -2.08 -5.54
N TYR A 94 -11.52 -2.12 -4.21
CA TYR A 94 -11.32 -3.36 -3.43
C TYR A 94 -12.66 -3.96 -3.01
N THR A 95 -13.26 -4.71 -3.94
CA THR A 95 -14.55 -5.39 -3.76
C THR A 95 -14.45 -6.62 -2.86
N ARG A 96 -15.60 -7.09 -2.36
CA ARG A 96 -15.69 -8.32 -1.55
C ARG A 96 -15.21 -9.55 -2.32
N GLU A 97 -15.54 -9.64 -3.61
CA GLU A 97 -15.09 -10.72 -4.51
C GLU A 97 -13.54 -10.78 -4.62
N LYS A 98 -12.89 -9.62 -4.78
CA LYS A 98 -11.42 -9.53 -4.79
C LYS A 98 -10.81 -9.96 -3.46
N GLU A 99 -11.45 -9.58 -2.34
CA GLU A 99 -11.02 -10.02 -1.02
C GLU A 99 -11.14 -11.53 -0.85
N GLU A 100 -12.25 -12.11 -1.29
CA GLU A 100 -12.51 -13.55 -1.28
C GLU A 100 -11.45 -14.32 -2.05
N LYS A 101 -11.16 -13.88 -3.30
CA LYS A 101 -10.11 -14.45 -4.14
C LYS A 101 -8.75 -14.46 -3.43
N ASN A 102 -8.41 -13.36 -2.74
CA ASN A 102 -7.18 -13.26 -1.98
C ASN A 102 -7.15 -14.24 -0.80
N ILE A 103 -8.26 -14.40 -0.09
CA ILE A 103 -8.39 -15.37 1.02
C ILE A 103 -8.22 -16.79 0.50
N LYS A 104 -8.97 -17.19 -0.54
CA LYS A 104 -8.90 -18.53 -1.16
C LYS A 104 -7.49 -18.88 -1.62
N TYR A 105 -6.83 -17.97 -2.34
CA TYR A 105 -5.44 -18.16 -2.76
C TYR A 105 -4.48 -18.39 -1.56
N LEU A 106 -4.64 -17.61 -0.49
CA LEU A 106 -3.79 -17.75 0.69
C LEU A 106 -4.06 -19.05 1.46
N ILE A 107 -5.32 -19.48 1.56
CA ILE A 107 -5.70 -20.78 2.12
C ILE A 107 -4.99 -21.89 1.35
N GLU A 108 -5.16 -21.94 0.03
CA GLU A 108 -4.54 -22.94 -0.84
C GLU A 108 -2.99 -22.94 -0.70
N LYS A 109 -2.39 -21.75 -0.75
CA LYS A 109 -0.94 -21.58 -0.60
C LYS A 109 -0.42 -22.13 0.74
N TYR A 110 -1.16 -21.87 1.82
CA TYR A 110 -0.77 -22.33 3.15
C TYR A 110 -0.99 -23.82 3.34
N SER A 111 -2.05 -24.39 2.77
CA SER A 111 -2.28 -25.83 2.76
C SER A 111 -1.16 -26.60 2.04
N ARG A 112 -0.64 -26.05 0.93
CA ARG A 112 0.50 -26.65 0.18
C ARG A 112 1.81 -26.65 0.96
N THR A 113 1.99 -25.73 1.92
CA THR A 113 3.22 -25.63 2.74
C THR A 113 3.15 -26.48 4.02
N GLY A 114 2.09 -27.26 4.19
CA GLY A 114 1.81 -28.13 5.33
C GLY A 114 0.38 -27.93 5.82
N SER A 115 -0.29 -29.01 6.23
CA SER A 115 -1.64 -28.93 6.79
C SER A 115 -1.62 -28.12 8.10
N LEU A 116 -2.11 -26.88 8.03
CA LEU A 116 -2.34 -26.05 9.21
C LEU A 116 -3.74 -26.33 9.75
N PRO A 117 -3.90 -26.61 11.05
CA PRO A 117 -5.21 -26.65 11.68
C PRO A 117 -6.02 -25.39 11.36
N ARG A 118 -7.33 -25.56 11.14
CA ARG A 118 -8.28 -24.48 10.77
C ARG A 118 -8.10 -23.22 11.65
N GLU A 119 -7.98 -23.40 12.96
CA GLU A 119 -7.77 -22.31 13.92
C GLU A 119 -6.47 -21.52 13.67
N LYS A 120 -5.37 -22.21 13.35
CA LYS A 120 -4.09 -21.57 13.05
C LYS A 120 -4.14 -20.81 11.73
N LEU A 121 -4.88 -21.31 10.75
CA LEU A 121 -5.10 -20.65 9.46
C LEU A 121 -5.92 -19.36 9.64
N ILE A 122 -7.05 -19.44 10.35
CA ILE A 122 -7.89 -18.27 10.69
C ILE A 122 -7.05 -17.22 11.42
N ALA A 123 -6.30 -17.61 12.45
CA ALA A 123 -5.46 -16.69 13.21
C ALA A 123 -4.35 -16.05 12.34
N ARG A 124 -3.79 -16.81 11.38
CA ARG A 124 -2.77 -16.29 10.46
C ARG A 124 -3.34 -15.25 9.49
N LEU A 125 -4.52 -15.50 8.94
CA LEU A 125 -5.21 -14.56 8.06
C LEU A 125 -5.73 -13.33 8.84
N GLY A 126 -6.20 -13.52 10.07
CA GLY A 126 -6.53 -12.42 10.97
C GLY A 126 -5.35 -11.50 11.26
N ARG A 127 -4.15 -12.05 11.53
CA ARG A 127 -2.91 -11.26 11.66
C ARG A 127 -2.50 -10.54 10.36
N LYS A 128 -2.96 -11.02 9.21
CA LYS A 128 -2.83 -10.31 7.93
C LYS A 128 -3.91 -9.23 7.74
N GLY A 129 -4.82 -9.02 8.69
CA GLY A 129 -5.83 -7.97 8.66
C GLY A 129 -7.08 -8.32 7.84
N PHE A 130 -7.30 -9.60 7.52
CA PHE A 130 -8.59 -10.04 7.00
C PHE A 130 -9.61 -10.17 8.13
N SER A 131 -10.88 -9.85 7.85
CA SER A 131 -11.95 -10.07 8.82
C SER A 131 -12.08 -11.55 9.16
N ILE A 132 -12.05 -11.90 10.45
CA ILE A 132 -12.18 -13.28 10.91
C ILE A 132 -13.51 -13.88 10.45
N SER A 133 -14.61 -13.11 10.55
CA SER A 133 -15.93 -13.59 10.13
C SER A 133 -15.97 -13.91 8.63
N PHE A 134 -15.28 -13.11 7.81
CA PHE A 134 -15.24 -13.35 6.36
C PHE A 134 -14.31 -14.50 5.99
N VAL A 135 -13.17 -14.65 6.68
CA VAL A 135 -12.30 -15.82 6.50
C VAL A 135 -13.05 -17.11 6.84
N VAL A 136 -13.84 -17.10 7.93
CA VAL A 136 -14.67 -18.25 8.33
C VAL A 136 -15.72 -18.55 7.27
N SER A 137 -16.45 -17.55 6.77
CA SER A 137 -17.46 -17.80 5.73
C SER A 137 -16.85 -18.40 4.46
N VAL A 138 -15.67 -17.93 4.04
CA VAL A 138 -14.96 -18.47 2.87
C VAL A 138 -14.50 -19.91 3.08
N LEU A 139 -14.07 -20.27 4.30
CA LEU A 139 -13.69 -21.65 4.64
C LEU A 139 -14.88 -22.60 4.74
N ASP A 140 -16.07 -22.09 5.04
CA ASP A 140 -17.29 -22.90 5.18
C ASP A 140 -18.02 -23.05 3.83
N GLU A 141 -17.68 -22.23 2.84
CA GLU A 141 -18.15 -22.31 1.45
C GLU A 141 -17.31 -23.28 0.57
N GLU A 142 -16.15 -23.74 1.07
CA GLU A 142 -15.31 -24.79 0.46
C GLU A 142 -15.65 -26.19 0.99
#